data_AF-A0A7H8WAC6-F1
#
_entry.id   AF-A0A7H8WAC6-F1
#
_cell.length_a   1.000
_cell.length_b   1.000
_cell.length_c   1.000
_cell.angle_alpha   90.00
_cell.angle_beta   90.00
_cell.angle_gamma   90.00
#
_symmetry.space_group_name_H-M   'P 1'
#
loop_
_entity.id
_entity.type
_entity.pdbx_description
1 polymer ?
#
loop_
_entity_poly.entity_id
_entity_poly.type
_entity_poly.pdbx_seq_one_letter_code
_entity_poly.pdbx_strand_id
1 'polypeptide(L)'
;MENKKEMRKWLEDFNLNHPLVIAGPCSAETEDQVLKIAHELKDSKVSVFRAGIWKPRTRPGGFEGVGEIGLKWLQKAKAETGLLMGTEVATAAHCKLALEHDIDILWVGARTTANPFAVQEIADTLKGTDKIVLVKNPVNPDLALWLGGVERLHMAGIEKLGVIHRGFSTYEKTKYRNIPEWQIAIELQNKFPDLPLIIDPSHITGDRKMIFEVTQEALDLNYDGMIIETHIDPDNAWSDAAQQVTPEALKQIIKDLTIRKTDDTTDEYSQKMKKLRANIDVLDANLLELLGKRMKVADEIGQVKKDANVAILQNNRWNEILGKMILEGEKKGLTEEFVLRMFKAIHQESIGHQEKIFNA
;
A
#
# COMPACT_ATOMS: atom_id res chain seq x y z
N MET A 1 -7.59 12.66 12.97
CA MET A 1 -8.90 12.28 12.39
C MET A 1 -9.44 11.05 13.13
N GLU A 2 -10.76 10.94 13.34
CA GLU A 2 -11.39 9.75 13.93
C GLU A 2 -11.99 8.87 12.83
N ASN A 3 -11.89 7.55 12.95
CA ASN A 3 -12.49 6.61 12.01
C ASN A 3 -14.03 6.63 12.12
N LYS A 4 -14.71 6.67 10.97
CA LYS A 4 -16.18 6.70 10.87
C LYS A 4 -16.63 5.85 9.69
N LYS A 5 -17.73 5.09 9.85
CA LYS A 5 -18.27 4.20 8.80
C LYS A 5 -18.60 4.95 7.51
N GLU A 6 -18.99 6.21 7.63
CA GLU A 6 -19.32 7.09 6.52
C GLU A 6 -18.12 7.34 5.57
N MET A 7 -16.88 7.11 6.02
CA MET A 7 -15.69 7.24 5.19
C MET A 7 -15.68 6.26 4.01
N ARG A 8 -16.32 5.09 4.16
CA ARG A 8 -16.45 4.08 3.10
C ARG A 8 -17.67 4.30 2.20
N LYS A 9 -18.63 5.14 2.61
CA LYS A 9 -19.94 5.29 1.94
C LYS A 9 -19.82 5.59 0.45
N TRP A 10 -18.89 6.47 0.05
CA TRP A 10 -18.74 6.82 -1.37
C TRP A 10 -18.36 5.62 -2.24
N LEU A 11 -17.65 4.64 -1.69
CA LEU A 11 -17.30 3.41 -2.39
C LEU A 11 -18.50 2.46 -2.45
N GLU A 12 -19.26 2.35 -1.36
CA GLU A 12 -20.50 1.55 -1.31
C GLU A 12 -21.56 2.06 -2.29
N ASP A 13 -21.64 3.37 -2.49
CA ASP A 13 -22.58 4.01 -3.43
C ASP A 13 -22.35 3.58 -4.90
N PHE A 14 -21.17 3.03 -5.25
CA PHE A 14 -20.95 2.42 -6.58
C PHE A 14 -21.74 1.11 -6.76
N ASN A 15 -22.23 0.49 -5.68
CA ASN A 15 -22.98 -0.77 -5.68
C ASN A 15 -22.26 -1.90 -6.44
N LEU A 16 -20.94 -1.99 -6.31
CA LEU A 16 -20.14 -3.02 -6.98
C LEU A 16 -20.28 -4.37 -6.28
N ASN A 17 -20.35 -5.44 -7.07
CA ASN A 17 -20.23 -6.82 -6.57
C ASN A 17 -18.78 -7.37 -6.68
N HIS A 18 -17.82 -6.47 -6.89
CA HIS A 18 -16.40 -6.73 -7.00
C HIS A 18 -15.63 -5.52 -6.43
N PRO A 19 -14.33 -5.67 -6.11
CA PRO A 19 -13.48 -4.54 -5.71
C PRO A 19 -13.48 -3.43 -6.78
N LEU A 20 -13.29 -2.17 -6.37
CA LEU A 20 -13.21 -1.05 -7.31
C LEU A 20 -12.05 -1.27 -8.29
N VAL A 21 -12.32 -1.12 -9.59
CA VAL A 21 -11.28 -1.21 -10.62
C VAL A 21 -11.12 0.15 -11.31
N ILE A 22 -9.94 0.73 -11.13
CA ILE A 22 -9.48 1.94 -11.79
C ILE A 22 -8.46 1.52 -12.84
N ALA A 23 -8.69 1.79 -14.12
CA ALA A 23 -7.79 1.34 -15.18
C ALA A 23 -7.70 2.33 -16.33
N GLY A 24 -6.59 2.28 -17.06
CA GLY A 24 -6.30 3.21 -18.15
C GLY A 24 -4.82 3.57 -18.18
N PRO A 25 -4.38 4.36 -19.17
CA PRO A 25 -2.97 4.48 -19.48
C PRO A 25 -2.19 5.25 -18.43
N CYS A 26 -0.89 4.98 -18.36
CA CYS A 26 0.03 5.75 -17.54
C CYS A 26 -0.07 7.23 -17.90
N SER A 27 0.09 7.58 -19.17
CA SER A 27 -0.14 8.94 -19.66
C SER A 27 -1.25 8.97 -20.71
N ALA A 28 -1.98 10.08 -20.77
CA ALA A 28 -2.69 10.41 -22.00
C ALA A 28 -1.65 10.80 -23.05
N GLU A 29 -1.58 10.05 -24.16
CA GLU A 29 -0.58 10.24 -25.21
C GLU A 29 -1.20 10.95 -26.41
N THR A 30 -2.31 10.42 -26.90
CA THR A 30 -3.12 10.99 -27.96
C THR A 30 -4.61 10.81 -27.65
N GLU A 31 -5.46 11.60 -28.30
CA GLU A 31 -6.92 11.45 -28.17
C GLU A 31 -7.37 10.05 -28.60
N ASP A 32 -6.91 9.57 -29.76
CA ASP A 32 -7.24 8.24 -30.28
C ASP A 32 -6.84 7.13 -29.31
N GLN A 33 -5.68 7.24 -28.67
CA GLN A 33 -5.20 6.29 -27.69
C GLN A 33 -6.10 6.27 -26.45
N VAL A 34 -6.45 7.45 -25.90
CA VAL A 34 -7.34 7.57 -24.75
C VAL A 34 -8.72 6.97 -25.06
N LEU A 35 -9.33 7.40 -26.18
CA LEU A 35 -10.68 6.95 -26.55
C LEU A 35 -10.70 5.44 -26.82
N LYS A 36 -9.72 4.91 -27.54
CA LYS A 36 -9.68 3.48 -27.86
C LYS A 36 -9.57 2.62 -26.60
N ILE A 37 -8.71 2.98 -25.64
CA ILE A 37 -8.62 2.24 -24.37
C ILE A 37 -9.93 2.36 -23.60
N ALA A 38 -10.54 3.56 -23.53
CA ALA A 38 -11.80 3.76 -22.82
C ALA A 38 -12.92 2.89 -23.41
N HIS A 39 -13.04 2.82 -24.73
CA HIS A 39 -14.01 1.95 -25.42
C HIS A 39 -13.78 0.47 -25.14
N GLU A 40 -12.53 0.01 -25.14
CA GLU A 40 -12.22 -1.39 -24.82
C GLU A 40 -12.50 -1.74 -23.35
N LEU A 41 -12.51 -0.77 -22.45
CA LEU A 41 -12.77 -0.96 -21.01
C LEU A 41 -14.23 -0.75 -20.60
N LYS A 42 -15.06 -0.08 -21.42
CA LYS A 42 -16.46 0.26 -21.12
C LYS A 42 -17.29 -0.93 -20.62
N ASP A 43 -17.22 -2.07 -21.30
CA ASP A 43 -18.03 -3.27 -20.99
C ASP A 43 -17.29 -4.26 -20.08
N SER A 44 -16.36 -3.76 -19.27
CA SER A 44 -15.59 -4.56 -18.32
C SER A 44 -16.01 -4.27 -16.87
N LYS A 45 -15.24 -4.77 -15.90
CA LYS A 45 -15.42 -4.44 -14.47
C LYS A 45 -14.79 -3.09 -14.07
N VAL A 46 -14.19 -2.37 -15.02
CA VAL A 46 -13.61 -1.05 -14.78
C VAL A 46 -14.74 -0.05 -14.51
N SER A 47 -14.66 0.64 -13.38
CA SER A 47 -15.61 1.71 -13.01
C SER A 47 -15.05 3.10 -13.31
N VAL A 48 -13.72 3.21 -13.34
CA VAL A 48 -13.01 4.48 -13.47
C VAL A 48 -11.91 4.35 -14.51
N PHE A 49 -11.98 5.20 -15.53
CA PHE A 49 -10.90 5.39 -16.49
C PHE A 49 -9.86 6.37 -15.94
N ARG A 50 -8.60 5.94 -15.81
CA ARG A 50 -7.50 6.78 -15.34
C ARG A 50 -6.56 7.20 -16.47
N ALA A 51 -6.10 8.46 -16.49
CA ALA A 51 -4.97 8.85 -17.32
C ALA A 51 -4.12 9.93 -16.64
N GLY A 52 -2.80 9.83 -16.76
CA GLY A 52 -1.90 10.89 -16.30
C GLY A 52 -1.87 12.04 -17.30
N ILE A 53 -2.43 13.19 -16.92
CA ILE A 53 -2.42 14.40 -17.75
C ILE A 53 -1.13 15.20 -17.60
N TRP A 54 -0.59 15.22 -16.37
CA TRP A 54 0.67 15.86 -16.02
C TRP A 54 1.63 14.82 -15.45
N LYS A 55 2.90 14.85 -15.90
CA LYS A 55 3.92 13.88 -15.48
C LYS A 55 5.08 14.53 -14.76
N PRO A 56 5.28 14.25 -13.45
CA PRO A 56 6.48 14.69 -12.75
C PRO A 56 7.67 13.84 -13.22
N ARG A 57 8.45 14.33 -14.17
CA ARG A 57 9.63 13.63 -14.70
C ARG A 57 10.86 13.89 -13.83
N THR A 58 11.56 12.81 -13.48
CA THR A 58 12.82 12.90 -12.72
C THR A 58 13.93 13.61 -13.49
N ARG A 59 13.95 13.45 -14.81
CA ARG A 59 14.91 14.12 -15.70
C ARG A 59 14.14 15.06 -16.65
N PRO A 60 14.59 16.32 -16.83
CA PRO A 60 14.04 17.21 -17.85
C PRO A 60 14.12 16.63 -19.26
N GLY A 61 13.21 17.05 -20.15
CA GLY A 61 13.21 16.66 -21.57
C GLY A 61 12.55 15.32 -21.89
N GLY A 62 12.03 14.60 -20.89
CA GLY A 62 11.09 13.51 -21.13
C GLY A 62 9.68 14.04 -21.39
N PHE A 63 8.78 13.20 -21.89
CA PHE A 63 7.35 13.54 -22.02
C PHE A 63 6.74 13.97 -20.67
N GLU A 64 6.26 15.21 -20.58
CA GLU A 64 5.75 15.85 -19.36
C GLU A 64 4.22 15.73 -19.20
N GLY A 65 3.58 15.01 -20.12
CA GLY A 65 2.13 14.96 -20.24
C GLY A 65 1.61 15.97 -21.25
N VAL A 66 0.39 15.75 -21.75
CA VAL A 66 -0.25 16.64 -22.73
C VAL A 66 -0.82 17.92 -22.13
N GLY A 67 -0.94 18.00 -20.79
CA GLY A 67 -1.57 19.12 -20.11
C GLY A 67 -3.07 19.21 -20.38
N GLU A 68 -3.63 20.41 -20.26
CA GLU A 68 -5.09 20.65 -20.26
C GLU A 68 -5.85 20.00 -21.43
N ILE A 69 -5.26 19.91 -22.62
CA ILE A 69 -5.91 19.25 -23.78
C ILE A 69 -6.33 17.81 -23.47
N GLY A 70 -5.56 17.10 -22.64
CA GLY A 70 -5.90 15.74 -22.23
C GLY A 70 -7.13 15.65 -21.33
N LEU A 71 -7.49 16.72 -20.60
CA LEU A 71 -8.74 16.76 -19.84
C LEU A 71 -9.96 16.77 -20.78
N LYS A 72 -9.86 17.43 -21.93
CA LYS A 72 -10.91 17.41 -22.97
C LYS A 72 -11.08 16.01 -23.55
N TRP A 73 -10.00 15.25 -23.71
CA TRP A 73 -10.05 13.85 -24.13
C TRP A 73 -10.75 12.97 -23.10
N LEU A 74 -10.48 13.17 -21.80
CA LEU A 74 -11.18 12.47 -20.72
C LEU A 74 -12.68 12.80 -20.70
N GLN A 75 -13.06 14.07 -20.88
CA GLN A 75 -14.48 14.45 -20.98
C GLN A 75 -15.18 13.76 -22.15
N LYS A 76 -14.51 13.67 -23.31
CA LYS A 76 -15.04 12.95 -24.47
C LYS A 76 -15.15 11.45 -24.21
N ALA A 77 -14.12 10.83 -23.60
CA ALA A 77 -14.17 9.44 -23.18
C ALA A 77 -15.33 9.16 -22.20
N LYS A 78 -15.57 10.05 -21.24
CA LYS A 78 -16.73 9.99 -20.31
C LYS A 78 -18.04 10.02 -21.05
N ALA A 79 -18.21 10.96 -21.98
CA ALA A 79 -19.43 11.10 -22.77
C ALA A 79 -19.72 9.84 -23.64
N GLU A 80 -18.68 9.22 -24.19
CA GLU A 80 -18.83 8.07 -25.10
C GLU A 80 -18.99 6.72 -24.36
N THR A 81 -18.38 6.60 -23.18
CA THR A 81 -18.30 5.31 -22.45
C THR A 81 -19.16 5.26 -21.19
N GLY A 82 -19.42 6.39 -20.55
CA GLY A 82 -20.07 6.45 -19.24
C GLY A 82 -19.16 6.06 -18.06
N LEU A 83 -17.89 5.72 -18.31
CA LEU A 83 -16.90 5.51 -17.24
C LEU A 83 -16.64 6.83 -16.50
N LEU A 84 -16.39 6.76 -15.19
CA LEU A 84 -15.88 7.91 -14.45
C LEU A 84 -14.45 8.20 -14.87
N MET A 85 -14.04 9.47 -14.83
CA MET A 85 -12.70 9.88 -15.22
C MET A 85 -11.85 10.20 -13.99
N GLY A 86 -10.57 9.81 -14.04
CA GLY A 86 -9.62 10.16 -13.01
C GLY A 86 -8.25 10.60 -13.54
N THR A 87 -7.63 11.56 -12.82
CA THR A 87 -6.26 12.01 -13.09
C THR A 87 -5.49 12.29 -11.81
N GLU A 88 -4.15 12.26 -11.92
CA GLU A 88 -3.25 12.77 -10.90
C GLU A 88 -3.32 14.30 -10.83
N VAL A 89 -3.31 14.86 -9.63
CA VAL A 89 -3.11 16.29 -9.37
C VAL A 89 -1.90 16.47 -8.44
N ALA A 90 -1.11 17.51 -8.71
CA ALA A 90 0.14 17.76 -7.99
C ALA A 90 0.31 19.22 -7.53
N THR A 91 -0.52 20.13 -8.05
CA THR A 91 -0.46 21.57 -7.78
C THR A 91 -1.88 22.14 -7.70
N ALA A 92 -2.03 23.36 -7.15
CA ALA A 92 -3.30 24.09 -7.20
C ALA A 92 -3.86 24.25 -8.62
N ALA A 93 -2.98 24.53 -9.60
CA ALA A 93 -3.39 24.71 -10.99
C ALA A 93 -3.99 23.43 -11.59
N HIS A 94 -3.41 22.26 -11.31
CA HIS A 94 -3.95 20.97 -11.75
C HIS A 94 -5.33 20.73 -11.14
N CYS A 95 -5.50 21.03 -9.85
CA CYS A 95 -6.78 20.87 -9.15
C CYS A 95 -7.87 21.76 -9.77
N LYS A 96 -7.57 23.05 -10.01
CA LYS A 96 -8.52 23.99 -10.63
C LYS A 96 -8.97 23.51 -12.01
N LEU A 97 -8.03 23.15 -12.89
CA LEU A 97 -8.35 22.63 -14.22
C LEU A 97 -9.15 21.33 -14.15
N ALA A 98 -8.81 20.41 -13.25
CA ALA A 98 -9.55 19.16 -13.10
C ALA A 98 -11.00 19.40 -12.61
N LEU A 99 -11.22 20.37 -11.72
CA LEU A 99 -12.56 20.79 -11.29
C LEU A 99 -13.35 21.48 -12.41
N GLU A 100 -12.71 22.40 -13.15
CA GLU A 100 -13.30 23.10 -14.30
C GLU A 100 -13.75 22.11 -15.40
N HIS A 101 -13.02 21.01 -15.57
CA HIS A 101 -13.34 19.96 -16.53
C HIS A 101 -14.21 18.81 -15.96
N ASP A 102 -14.73 18.94 -14.74
CA ASP A 102 -15.60 17.94 -14.12
C ASP A 102 -14.99 16.52 -14.04
N ILE A 103 -13.70 16.43 -13.70
CA ILE A 103 -13.05 15.14 -13.44
C ILE A 103 -13.61 14.54 -12.14
N ASP A 104 -14.02 13.27 -12.17
CA ASP A 104 -14.75 12.61 -11.09
C ASP A 104 -13.86 12.25 -9.89
N ILE A 105 -12.64 11.78 -10.19
CA ILE A 105 -11.71 11.25 -9.19
C ILE A 105 -10.33 11.90 -9.37
N LEU A 106 -9.80 12.44 -8.28
CA LEU A 106 -8.46 13.01 -8.25
C LEU A 106 -7.58 12.13 -7.38
N TRP A 107 -6.31 11.95 -7.74
CA TRP A 107 -5.35 11.37 -6.80
C TRP A 107 -4.11 12.24 -6.62
N VAL A 108 -3.60 12.27 -5.40
CA VAL A 108 -2.34 12.89 -5.04
C VAL A 108 -1.23 11.84 -5.21
N GLY A 109 -0.26 12.14 -6.08
CA GLY A 109 0.85 11.24 -6.37
C GLY A 109 1.84 11.09 -5.21
N ALA A 110 2.58 9.97 -5.17
CA ALA A 110 3.47 9.62 -4.06
C ALA A 110 4.54 10.67 -3.75
N ARG A 111 5.06 11.37 -4.77
CA ARG A 111 6.04 12.46 -4.58
C ARG A 111 5.41 13.71 -4.00
N THR A 112 4.16 13.98 -4.35
CA THR A 112 3.39 15.10 -3.80
C THR A 112 2.99 14.82 -2.36
N THR A 113 2.57 13.59 -2.04
CA THR A 113 2.28 13.14 -0.66
C THR A 113 3.48 13.35 0.27
N ALA A 114 4.70 13.18 -0.24
CA ALA A 114 5.92 13.40 0.52
C ALA A 114 6.19 14.89 0.88
N ASN A 115 5.42 15.82 0.34
CA ASN A 115 5.54 17.25 0.60
C ASN A 115 4.26 17.81 1.28
N PRO A 116 4.26 17.97 2.63
CA PRO A 116 3.10 18.47 3.36
C PRO A 116 2.58 19.84 2.91
N PHE A 117 3.44 20.72 2.39
CA PHE A 117 3.02 22.03 1.88
C PHE A 117 2.23 21.89 0.57
N ALA A 118 2.67 21.01 -0.33
CA ALA A 118 1.95 20.75 -1.58
C ALA A 118 0.59 20.08 -1.31
N VAL A 119 0.54 19.15 -0.36
CA VAL A 119 -0.74 18.52 0.04
C VAL A 119 -1.67 19.54 0.69
N GLN A 120 -1.16 20.46 1.51
CA GLN A 120 -1.98 21.54 2.08
C GLN A 120 -2.55 22.45 1.00
N GLU A 121 -1.73 22.87 0.03
CA GLU A 121 -2.17 23.69 -1.10
C GLU A 121 -3.27 22.99 -1.92
N ILE A 122 -3.11 21.68 -2.17
CA ILE A 122 -4.13 20.86 -2.84
C ILE A 122 -5.41 20.81 -2.00
N ALA A 123 -5.31 20.56 -0.69
CA ALA A 123 -6.47 20.49 0.19
C ALA A 123 -7.25 21.81 0.23
N ASP A 124 -6.55 22.94 0.35
CA ASP A 124 -7.16 24.27 0.33
C ASP A 124 -7.85 24.55 -1.01
N THR A 125 -7.26 24.11 -2.12
CA THR A 125 -7.82 24.29 -3.48
C THR A 125 -9.06 23.42 -3.72
N LEU A 126 -9.10 22.21 -3.15
CA LEU A 126 -10.21 21.28 -3.31
C LEU A 126 -11.37 21.52 -2.33
N LYS A 127 -11.21 22.43 -1.36
CA LYS A 127 -12.21 22.72 -0.34
C LYS A 127 -13.62 22.95 -0.94
N GLY A 128 -14.60 22.23 -0.39
CA GLY A 128 -16.00 22.32 -0.82
C GLY A 128 -16.34 21.54 -2.09
N THR A 129 -15.39 20.80 -2.66
CA THR A 129 -15.67 19.88 -3.76
C THR A 129 -16.36 18.60 -3.29
N ASP A 130 -17.10 17.98 -4.19
CA ASP A 130 -17.72 16.67 -4.00
C ASP A 130 -16.97 15.54 -4.73
N LYS A 131 -15.80 15.84 -5.31
CA LYS A 131 -14.96 14.84 -5.98
C LYS A 131 -14.38 13.84 -4.98
N ILE A 132 -14.15 12.63 -5.47
CA ILE A 132 -13.41 11.61 -4.71
C ILE A 132 -11.92 11.96 -4.80
N VAL A 133 -11.23 11.98 -3.66
CA VAL A 133 -9.80 12.27 -3.59
C VAL A 133 -9.05 11.09 -2.96
N LEU A 134 -8.12 10.52 -3.72
CA LEU A 134 -7.30 9.39 -3.30
C LEU A 134 -5.86 9.84 -3.00
N VAL A 135 -5.25 9.36 -1.92
CA VAL A 135 -3.88 9.72 -1.54
C VAL A 135 -2.96 8.52 -1.72
N LYS A 136 -2.02 8.58 -2.68
CA LYS A 136 -0.96 7.57 -2.79
C LYS A 136 -0.03 7.66 -1.57
N ASN A 137 0.45 6.52 -1.04
CA ASN A 137 1.47 6.55 0.00
C ASN A 137 2.72 7.32 -0.44
N PRO A 138 3.44 7.97 0.49
CA PRO A 138 4.69 8.64 0.16
C PRO A 138 5.73 7.65 -0.35
N VAL A 139 6.74 8.15 -1.05
CA VAL A 139 7.82 7.31 -1.60
C VAL A 139 8.64 6.61 -0.51
N ASN A 140 8.72 7.21 0.68
CA ASN A 140 9.39 6.65 1.86
C ASN A 140 8.38 5.94 2.78
N PRO A 141 8.77 4.85 3.47
CA PRO A 141 7.91 4.09 4.38
C PRO A 141 7.58 4.87 5.66
N ASP A 142 6.68 5.84 5.54
CA ASP A 142 6.26 6.73 6.63
C ASP A 142 4.72 6.80 6.71
N LEU A 143 4.18 6.04 7.66
CA LEU A 143 2.74 5.99 7.93
C LEU A 143 2.21 7.34 8.40
N ALA A 144 2.95 8.07 9.23
CA ALA A 144 2.51 9.35 9.77
C ALA A 144 2.38 10.39 8.66
N LEU A 145 3.30 10.40 7.70
CA LEU A 145 3.24 11.26 6.52
C LEU A 145 2.07 10.89 5.59
N TRP A 146 1.81 9.60 5.39
CA TRP A 146 0.67 9.15 4.58
C TRP A 146 -0.67 9.57 5.21
N LEU A 147 -0.86 9.29 6.51
CA LEU A 147 -2.05 9.70 7.26
C LEU A 147 -2.18 11.22 7.31
N GLY A 148 -1.09 11.94 7.54
CA GLY A 148 -1.09 13.41 7.56
C GLY A 148 -1.59 14.03 6.24
N GLY A 149 -1.37 13.36 5.10
CA GLY A 149 -1.93 13.80 3.82
C GLY A 149 -3.45 13.64 3.76
N VAL A 150 -3.98 12.51 4.23
CA VAL A 150 -5.43 12.26 4.32
C VAL A 150 -6.09 13.24 5.31
N GLU A 151 -5.46 13.47 6.46
CA GLU A 151 -5.99 14.36 7.50
C GLU A 151 -6.11 15.81 7.02
N ARG A 152 -5.18 16.30 6.19
CA ARG A 152 -5.26 17.65 5.59
C ARG A 152 -6.48 17.81 4.70
N LEU A 153 -6.71 16.83 3.82
CA LEU A 153 -7.89 16.81 2.95
C LEU A 153 -9.17 16.71 3.77
N HIS A 154 -9.19 15.86 4.80
CA HIS A 154 -10.33 15.75 5.71
C HIS A 154 -10.63 17.07 6.44
N MET A 155 -9.60 17.75 6.97
CA MET A 155 -9.74 19.05 7.62
C MET A 155 -10.19 20.16 6.67
N ALA A 156 -9.89 20.05 5.38
CA ALA A 156 -10.43 20.93 4.34
C ALA A 156 -11.90 20.64 3.98
N GLY A 157 -12.52 19.64 4.61
CA GLY A 157 -13.93 19.27 4.42
C GLY A 157 -14.17 18.29 3.26
N ILE A 158 -13.13 17.59 2.80
CA ILE A 158 -13.29 16.54 1.78
C ILE A 158 -13.80 15.27 2.45
N GLU A 159 -14.99 14.82 2.06
CA GLU A 159 -15.65 13.66 2.67
C GLU A 159 -15.33 12.34 1.94
N LYS A 160 -15.15 12.39 0.62
CA LYS A 160 -14.94 11.22 -0.23
C LYS A 160 -13.45 10.91 -0.37
N LEU A 161 -12.87 10.34 0.69
CA LEU A 161 -11.43 10.06 0.79
C LEU A 161 -11.12 8.58 0.68
N GLY A 162 -9.96 8.26 0.12
CA GLY A 162 -9.37 6.93 0.11
C GLY A 162 -7.86 7.01 -0.03
N VAL A 163 -7.20 5.87 0.08
CA VAL A 163 -5.74 5.77 -0.04
C VAL A 163 -5.34 4.76 -1.10
N ILE A 164 -4.23 5.01 -1.76
CA ILE A 164 -3.66 4.12 -2.77
C ILE A 164 -2.29 3.64 -2.29
N HIS A 165 -2.15 2.34 -2.11
CA HIS A 165 -0.89 1.72 -1.79
C HIS A 165 -0.13 1.34 -3.06
N ARG A 166 1.03 1.95 -3.27
CA ARG A 166 1.90 1.81 -4.46
C ARG A 166 3.31 1.33 -4.14
N GLY A 167 3.52 0.83 -2.91
CA GLY A 167 4.82 0.43 -2.37
C GLY A 167 5.76 1.61 -2.11
N PHE A 168 6.92 1.30 -1.56
CA PHE A 168 7.92 2.27 -1.11
C PHE A 168 9.24 2.09 -1.84
N SER A 169 9.93 3.20 -2.07
CA SER A 169 11.22 3.22 -2.74
C SER A 169 12.30 2.58 -1.87
N THR A 170 13.18 1.81 -2.50
CA THR A 170 14.34 1.18 -1.88
C THR A 170 15.59 1.48 -2.70
N TYR A 171 16.75 1.50 -2.05
CA TYR A 171 18.05 1.58 -2.74
C TYR A 171 18.53 0.20 -3.22
N GLU A 172 17.99 -0.88 -2.65
CA GLU A 172 18.39 -2.24 -2.98
C GLU A 172 17.69 -2.74 -4.23
N LYS A 173 18.40 -3.49 -5.07
CA LYS A 173 17.78 -4.11 -6.24
C LYS A 173 16.94 -5.30 -5.79
N THR A 174 15.62 -5.18 -5.89
CA THR A 174 14.68 -6.25 -5.59
C THR A 174 13.93 -6.70 -6.83
N LYS A 175 13.06 -7.72 -6.70
CA LYS A 175 12.12 -8.09 -7.78
C LYS A 175 11.06 -7.00 -8.04
N TYR A 176 10.80 -6.14 -7.06
CA TYR A 176 9.84 -5.04 -7.17
C TYR A 176 10.53 -3.72 -7.52
N ARG A 177 9.82 -2.84 -8.24
CA ARG A 177 10.21 -1.45 -8.45
C ARG A 177 10.07 -0.63 -7.15
N ASN A 178 9.02 -0.90 -6.38
CA ASN A 178 8.79 -0.35 -5.05
C ASN A 178 8.34 -1.49 -4.12
N ILE A 179 9.03 -1.68 -2.99
CA ILE A 179 8.73 -2.78 -2.06
C ILE A 179 7.33 -2.52 -1.46
N PRO A 180 6.42 -3.51 -1.44
CA PRO A 180 5.09 -3.30 -0.90
C PRO A 180 5.09 -2.85 0.56
N GLU A 181 5.93 -3.40 1.45
CA GLU A 181 5.86 -3.10 2.90
C GLU A 181 4.42 -3.22 3.45
N TRP A 182 3.77 -4.36 3.18
CA TRP A 182 2.35 -4.61 3.47
C TRP A 182 1.94 -4.24 4.91
N GLN A 183 2.86 -4.41 5.87
CA GLN A 183 2.66 -4.06 7.28
C GLN A 183 2.25 -2.60 7.49
N ILE A 184 2.74 -1.66 6.69
CA ILE A 184 2.38 -0.23 6.81
C ILE A 184 0.92 0.00 6.40
N ALA A 185 0.49 -0.62 5.30
CA ALA A 185 -0.91 -0.54 4.86
C ALA A 185 -1.86 -1.27 5.83
N ILE A 186 -1.43 -2.39 6.40
CA ILE A 186 -2.17 -3.11 7.45
C ILE A 186 -2.30 -2.24 8.72
N GLU A 187 -1.23 -1.58 9.15
CA GLU A 187 -1.29 -0.67 10.30
C GLU A 187 -2.21 0.53 10.04
N LEU A 188 -2.21 1.07 8.82
CA LEU A 188 -3.17 2.10 8.40
C LEU A 188 -4.61 1.61 8.55
N GLN A 189 -4.92 0.43 8.02
CA GLN A 189 -6.26 -0.16 8.10
C GLN A 189 -6.67 -0.54 9.53
N ASN A 190 -5.74 -0.97 10.38
CA ASN A 190 -6.04 -1.20 11.79
C ASN A 190 -6.47 0.07 12.52
N LYS A 191 -5.94 1.23 12.12
CA LYS A 191 -6.31 2.54 12.69
C LYS A 191 -7.57 3.12 12.04
N PHE A 192 -7.74 2.93 10.73
CA PHE A 192 -8.82 3.49 9.93
C PHE A 192 -9.47 2.41 9.03
N PRO A 193 -10.19 1.44 9.62
CA PRO A 193 -10.77 0.33 8.88
C PRO A 193 -11.90 0.74 7.92
N ASP A 194 -12.44 1.96 8.03
CA ASP A 194 -13.47 2.49 7.14
C ASP A 194 -12.91 3.44 6.07
N LEU A 195 -11.60 3.67 6.02
CA LEU A 195 -10.96 4.42 4.94
C LEU A 195 -10.63 3.47 3.78
N PRO A 196 -11.21 3.63 2.57
CA PRO A 196 -10.94 2.73 1.46
C PRO A 196 -9.47 2.63 1.06
N LEU A 197 -8.98 1.41 0.86
CA LEU A 197 -7.60 1.09 0.51
C LEU A 197 -7.51 0.39 -0.85
N ILE A 198 -6.84 1.06 -1.79
CA ILE A 198 -6.68 0.62 -3.18
C ILE A 198 -5.24 0.20 -3.43
N ILE A 199 -5.00 -0.92 -4.13
CA ILE A 199 -3.64 -1.35 -4.53
C ILE A 199 -3.24 -0.78 -5.89
N ASP A 200 -2.00 -0.34 -6.05
CA ASP A 200 -1.37 0.03 -7.33
C ASP A 200 -0.26 -0.98 -7.67
N PRO A 201 -0.63 -2.15 -8.22
CA PRO A 201 0.34 -3.20 -8.53
C PRO A 201 1.30 -2.78 -9.63
N SER A 202 0.87 -1.95 -10.60
CA SER A 202 1.72 -1.50 -11.72
C SER A 202 2.94 -0.72 -11.22
N HIS A 203 2.77 0.19 -10.25
CA HIS A 203 3.89 0.94 -9.70
C HIS A 203 4.69 0.16 -8.65
N ILE A 204 4.08 -0.78 -7.94
CA ILE A 204 4.80 -1.72 -7.06
C ILE A 204 5.77 -2.58 -7.87
N THR A 205 5.24 -3.25 -8.89
CA THR A 205 6.01 -4.25 -9.64
C THR A 205 6.97 -3.61 -10.62
N GLY A 206 6.51 -2.61 -11.38
CA GLY A 206 7.24 -2.12 -12.56
C GLY A 206 7.33 -3.15 -13.69
N ASP A 207 6.59 -4.25 -13.61
CA ASP A 207 6.54 -5.32 -14.61
C ASP A 207 5.12 -5.88 -14.68
N ARG A 208 4.55 -5.87 -15.89
CA ARG A 208 3.18 -6.32 -16.17
C ARG A 208 2.96 -7.81 -15.83
N LYS A 209 4.01 -8.63 -15.83
CA LYS A 209 3.93 -10.08 -15.51
C LYS A 209 3.62 -10.35 -14.04
N MET A 210 3.96 -9.43 -13.14
CA MET A 210 3.74 -9.59 -11.69
C MET A 210 2.44 -8.95 -11.20
N ILE A 211 1.67 -8.30 -12.08
CA ILE A 211 0.44 -7.59 -11.68
C ILE A 211 -0.57 -8.54 -11.05
N PHE A 212 -0.77 -9.72 -11.63
CA PHE A 212 -1.70 -10.71 -11.09
C PHE A 212 -1.33 -11.12 -9.65
N GLU A 213 -0.08 -11.54 -9.43
CA GLU A 213 0.41 -12.01 -8.11
C GLU A 213 0.21 -10.93 -7.03
N VAL A 214 0.65 -9.70 -7.30
CA VAL A 214 0.55 -8.59 -6.32
C VAL A 214 -0.90 -8.17 -6.09
N THR A 215 -1.74 -8.20 -7.12
CA THR A 215 -3.16 -7.88 -6.97
C THR A 215 -3.88 -8.94 -6.15
N GLN A 216 -3.60 -10.23 -6.38
CA GLN A 216 -4.17 -11.32 -5.60
C GLN A 216 -3.73 -11.25 -4.13
N GLU A 217 -2.46 -10.95 -3.86
CA GLU A 217 -1.96 -10.76 -2.49
C GLU A 217 -2.69 -9.61 -1.78
N ALA A 218 -2.91 -8.48 -2.47
CA ALA A 218 -3.69 -7.37 -1.92
C ALA A 218 -5.15 -7.76 -1.63
N LEU A 219 -5.81 -8.52 -2.51
CA LEU A 219 -7.17 -9.00 -2.25
C LEU A 219 -7.22 -9.98 -1.08
N ASP A 220 -6.21 -10.83 -0.92
CA ASP A 220 -6.07 -11.74 0.23
C ASP A 220 -5.85 -10.96 1.55
N LEU A 221 -5.41 -9.70 1.47
CA LEU A 221 -5.30 -8.74 2.56
C LEU A 221 -6.52 -7.79 2.68
N ASN A 222 -7.64 -8.11 2.01
CA ASN A 222 -8.90 -7.37 2.05
C ASN A 222 -8.83 -5.93 1.50
N TYR A 223 -8.03 -5.69 0.47
CA TYR A 223 -8.05 -4.39 -0.22
C TYR A 223 -9.39 -4.15 -0.93
N ASP A 224 -9.86 -2.91 -0.90
CA ASP A 224 -11.16 -2.49 -1.43
C ASP A 224 -11.18 -2.32 -2.96
N GLY A 225 -10.01 -2.27 -3.60
CA GLY A 225 -9.90 -2.14 -5.04
C GLY A 225 -8.47 -2.06 -5.56
N MET A 226 -8.34 -1.81 -6.86
CA MET A 226 -7.07 -1.77 -7.58
C MET A 226 -7.03 -0.64 -8.61
N ILE A 227 -5.84 -0.05 -8.81
CA ILE A 227 -5.53 0.91 -9.87
C ILE A 227 -4.43 0.33 -10.77
N ILE A 228 -4.77 -0.05 -12.00
CA ILE A 228 -3.89 -0.80 -12.91
C ILE A 228 -3.65 0.00 -14.18
N GLU A 229 -2.39 0.14 -14.59
CA GLU A 229 -2.06 0.85 -15.83
C GLU A 229 -2.33 -0.03 -17.05
N THR A 230 -3.06 0.50 -18.01
CA THR A 230 -3.55 -0.23 -19.18
C THR A 230 -3.33 0.57 -20.45
N HIS A 231 -2.66 -0.02 -21.45
CA HIS A 231 -2.32 0.62 -22.71
C HIS A 231 -2.72 -0.25 -23.90
N ILE A 232 -3.09 0.38 -25.03
CA ILE A 232 -3.45 -0.37 -26.24
C ILE A 232 -2.24 -1.06 -26.90
N ASP A 233 -1.07 -0.47 -26.71
CA ASP A 233 0.21 -0.94 -27.22
C ASP A 233 1.32 -0.69 -26.18
N PRO A 234 1.37 -1.49 -25.10
CA PRO A 234 2.24 -1.20 -23.95
C PRO A 234 3.72 -1.05 -24.29
N ASP A 235 4.22 -1.77 -25.31
CA ASP A 235 5.65 -1.77 -25.65
C ASP A 235 6.10 -0.45 -26.28
N ASN A 236 5.17 0.30 -26.89
CA ASN A 236 5.43 1.61 -27.50
C ASN A 236 4.90 2.79 -26.67
N ALA A 237 4.44 2.56 -25.43
CA ALA A 237 3.93 3.63 -24.58
C ALA A 237 5.03 4.65 -24.22
N TRP A 238 4.66 5.93 -24.16
CA TRP A 238 5.58 7.06 -23.92
C TRP A 238 6.09 7.15 -22.48
N SER A 239 5.44 6.41 -21.58
CA SER A 239 5.81 6.30 -20.18
C SER A 239 5.45 4.92 -19.65
N ASP A 240 6.30 4.36 -18.77
CA ASP A 240 5.93 3.19 -17.97
C ASP A 240 5.48 1.99 -18.84
N ALA A 241 6.16 1.79 -19.97
CA ALA A 241 5.87 0.73 -20.93
C ALA A 241 5.84 -0.66 -20.28
N ALA A 242 6.85 -1.00 -19.46
CA ALA A 242 7.04 -2.35 -18.93
C ALA A 242 5.88 -2.87 -18.05
N GLN A 243 5.18 -1.99 -17.35
CA GLN A 243 4.14 -2.34 -16.38
C GLN A 243 2.70 -2.16 -16.89
N GLN A 244 2.50 -1.64 -18.10
CA GLN A 244 1.16 -1.50 -18.65
C GLN A 244 0.69 -2.83 -19.25
N VAL A 245 -0.56 -3.22 -18.97
CA VAL A 245 -1.23 -4.37 -19.60
C VAL A 245 -2.12 -3.90 -20.76
N THR A 246 -2.48 -4.80 -21.67
CA THR A 246 -3.53 -4.51 -22.65
C THR A 246 -4.92 -4.58 -22.00
N PRO A 247 -5.96 -3.95 -22.57
CA PRO A 247 -7.33 -4.09 -22.07
C PRO A 247 -7.79 -5.54 -21.97
N GLU A 248 -7.40 -6.38 -22.94
CA GLU A 248 -7.71 -7.81 -22.93
C GLU A 248 -6.99 -8.54 -21.78
N ALA A 249 -5.71 -8.27 -21.57
CA ALA A 249 -4.96 -8.84 -20.46
C ALA A 249 -5.53 -8.39 -19.11
N LEU A 250 -5.96 -7.13 -18.97
CA LEU A 250 -6.64 -6.65 -17.78
C LEU A 250 -7.94 -7.42 -17.50
N LYS A 251 -8.80 -7.59 -18.52
CA LYS A 251 -10.05 -8.36 -18.38
C LYS A 251 -9.78 -9.79 -17.92
N GLN A 252 -8.74 -10.42 -18.48
CA GLN A 252 -8.33 -11.77 -18.09
C GLN A 252 -7.80 -11.80 -16.65
N ILE A 253 -6.94 -10.86 -16.25
CA ILE A 253 -6.47 -10.72 -14.86
C ILE A 253 -7.67 -10.63 -13.91
N ILE A 254 -8.61 -9.71 -14.16
CA ILE A 254 -9.78 -9.50 -13.30
C ILE A 254 -10.63 -10.76 -13.20
N LYS A 255 -10.78 -11.50 -14.30
CA LYS A 255 -11.54 -12.76 -14.33
C LYS A 255 -10.87 -13.86 -13.49
N ASP A 256 -9.54 -13.89 -13.47
CA ASP A 256 -8.76 -14.93 -12.78
C ASP A 256 -8.56 -14.62 -11.29
N LEU A 257 -8.72 -13.35 -10.88
CA LEU A 257 -8.62 -12.96 -9.47
C LEU A 257 -9.70 -13.64 -8.63
N THR A 258 -9.29 -14.15 -7.48
CA THR A 258 -10.20 -14.74 -6.50
C THR A 258 -10.51 -13.73 -5.41
N ILE A 259 -11.77 -13.34 -5.30
CA ILE A 259 -12.26 -12.49 -4.21
C ILE A 259 -12.69 -13.40 -3.06
N ARG A 260 -11.99 -13.33 -1.94
CA ARG A 260 -12.30 -14.15 -0.74
C ARG A 260 -13.35 -13.46 0.12
N LYS A 261 -14.14 -14.26 0.84
CA LYS A 261 -15.00 -13.74 1.91
C LYS A 261 -14.14 -13.31 3.08
N THR A 262 -14.50 -12.20 3.71
CA THR A 262 -13.81 -11.67 4.89
C THR A 262 -14.02 -12.54 6.13
N ASP A 263 -15.17 -13.22 6.22
CA ASP A 263 -15.48 -14.17 7.29
C ASP A 263 -16.46 -15.25 6.81
N ASP A 264 -16.46 -16.38 7.50
CA ASP A 264 -17.44 -17.45 7.36
C ASP A 264 -18.06 -17.74 8.73
N THR A 265 -19.32 -17.35 8.91
CA THR A 265 -20.00 -17.50 10.20
C THR A 265 -20.64 -18.88 10.40
N THR A 266 -20.37 -19.85 9.52
CA THR A 266 -20.85 -21.22 9.73
C THR A 266 -20.34 -21.78 11.06
N ASP A 267 -21.20 -22.50 11.76
CA ASP A 267 -20.88 -23.09 13.06
C ASP A 267 -19.65 -24.02 12.98
N GLU A 268 -19.52 -24.76 11.88
CA GLU A 268 -18.40 -25.67 11.66
C GLU A 268 -17.06 -24.93 11.51
N TYR A 269 -17.01 -23.87 10.69
CA TYR A 269 -15.81 -23.04 10.55
C TYR A 269 -15.45 -22.38 11.87
N SER A 270 -16.45 -21.77 12.53
CA SER A 270 -16.27 -21.05 13.78
C SER A 270 -15.73 -21.95 14.89
N GLN A 271 -16.24 -23.17 15.01
CA GLN A 271 -15.74 -24.15 16.00
C GLN A 271 -14.31 -24.61 15.70
N LYS A 272 -13.98 -24.93 14.43
CA LYS A 272 -12.62 -25.31 14.02
C LYS A 272 -11.63 -24.18 14.29
N MET A 273 -11.95 -22.95 13.90
CA MET A 273 -11.11 -21.79 14.14
C MET A 273 -10.93 -21.49 15.62
N LYS A 274 -11.99 -21.57 16.42
CA LYS A 274 -11.90 -21.41 17.88
C LYS A 274 -10.95 -22.41 18.51
N LYS A 275 -11.00 -23.69 18.09
CA LYS A 275 -10.08 -24.73 18.57
C LYS A 275 -8.62 -24.43 18.19
N LEU A 276 -8.37 -24.06 16.94
CA LEU A 276 -7.01 -23.76 16.47
C LEU A 276 -6.44 -22.50 17.14
N ARG A 277 -7.25 -21.43 17.28
CA ARG A 277 -6.84 -20.21 17.99
C ARG A 277 -6.53 -20.49 19.46
N ALA A 278 -7.34 -21.28 20.15
CA ALA A 278 -7.05 -21.69 21.53
C ALA A 278 -5.71 -22.45 21.66
N ASN A 279 -5.34 -23.27 20.67
CA ASN A 279 -4.03 -23.92 20.65
C ASN A 279 -2.89 -22.90 20.47
N ILE A 280 -3.06 -21.90 19.61
CA ILE A 280 -2.10 -20.79 19.45
C ILE A 280 -1.97 -20.03 20.76
N ASP A 281 -3.09 -19.67 21.41
CA ASP A 281 -3.09 -18.94 22.68
C ASP A 281 -2.28 -19.66 23.76
N VAL A 282 -2.39 -21.00 23.86
CA VAL A 282 -1.60 -21.81 24.78
C VAL A 282 -0.11 -21.79 24.43
N LEU A 283 0.24 -21.88 23.13
CA LEU A 283 1.63 -21.81 22.68
C LEU A 283 2.25 -20.44 22.94
N ASP A 284 1.49 -19.38 22.72
CA ASP A 284 1.93 -17.99 22.95
C ASP A 284 2.14 -17.72 24.45
N ALA A 285 1.25 -18.21 25.31
CA ALA A 285 1.43 -18.15 26.76
C ALA A 285 2.72 -18.87 27.21
N ASN A 286 2.97 -20.07 26.67
CA ASN A 286 4.19 -20.83 26.96
C ASN A 286 5.45 -20.10 26.44
N LEU A 287 5.38 -19.47 25.27
CA LEU A 287 6.48 -18.67 24.72
C LEU A 287 6.83 -17.51 25.64
N LEU A 288 5.84 -16.77 26.14
CA LEU A 288 6.05 -15.68 27.10
C LEU A 288 6.66 -16.19 28.41
N GLU A 289 6.19 -17.33 28.92
CA GLU A 289 6.77 -17.93 30.14
C GLU A 289 8.25 -18.31 29.95
N LEU A 290 8.59 -18.91 28.80
CA LEU A 290 9.97 -19.28 28.47
C LEU A 290 10.88 -18.05 28.30
N LEU A 291 10.38 -17.00 27.64
CA LEU A 291 11.10 -15.73 27.52
C LEU A 291 11.33 -15.10 28.89
N GLY A 292 10.33 -15.10 29.78
CA GLY A 292 10.46 -14.61 31.15
C GLY A 292 11.49 -15.40 31.96
N LYS A 293 11.46 -16.74 31.89
CA LYS A 293 12.49 -17.61 32.51
C LYS A 293 13.89 -17.30 31.97
N ARG A 294 14.02 -17.08 30.66
CA ARG A 294 15.28 -16.70 30.02
C ARG A 294 15.81 -15.35 30.52
N MET A 295 14.94 -14.36 30.77
CA MET A 295 15.37 -13.06 31.31
C MET A 295 15.88 -13.16 32.75
N LYS A 296 15.30 -14.03 33.59
CA LYS A 296 15.85 -14.28 34.93
C LYS A 296 17.29 -14.82 34.89
N VAL A 297 17.59 -15.71 33.94
CA VAL A 297 18.96 -16.17 33.70
C VAL A 297 19.86 -15.03 33.20
N ALA A 298 19.33 -14.09 32.41
CA ALA A 298 20.07 -12.90 32.01
C ALA A 298 20.39 -11.99 33.21
N ASP A 299 19.48 -11.84 34.17
CA ASP A 299 19.72 -11.11 35.42
C ASP A 299 20.86 -11.77 36.24
N GLU A 300 20.82 -13.10 36.39
CA GLU A 300 21.89 -13.87 37.05
C GLU A 300 23.25 -13.70 36.35
N ILE A 301 23.28 -13.76 35.02
CA ILE A 301 24.50 -13.47 34.23
C ILE A 301 24.98 -12.04 34.48
N GLY A 302 24.05 -11.08 34.57
CA GLY A 302 24.35 -9.69 34.88
C GLY A 302 25.04 -9.56 36.24
N GLN A 303 24.52 -10.23 37.26
CA GLN A 303 25.12 -10.21 38.60
C GLN A 303 26.55 -10.78 38.59
N VAL A 304 26.75 -11.94 37.96
CA VAL A 304 28.09 -12.56 37.84
C VAL A 304 29.08 -11.64 37.12
N LYS A 305 28.65 -10.99 36.04
CA LYS A 305 29.51 -10.06 35.30
C LYS A 305 29.82 -8.81 36.10
N LYS A 306 28.85 -8.26 36.83
CA LYS A 306 29.04 -7.10 37.70
C LYS A 306 30.07 -7.39 38.78
N ASP A 307 29.91 -8.51 39.47
CA ASP A 307 30.82 -8.94 40.54
C ASP A 307 32.25 -9.17 40.03
N ALA A 308 32.38 -9.65 38.79
CA ALA A 308 33.67 -9.88 38.13
C ALA A 308 34.21 -8.66 37.35
N ASN A 309 33.50 -7.53 37.35
CA ASN A 309 33.82 -6.34 36.55
C ASN A 309 34.01 -6.64 35.04
N VAL A 310 33.15 -7.50 34.48
CA VAL A 310 33.15 -7.89 33.06
C VAL A 310 32.07 -7.11 32.31
N ALA A 311 32.36 -6.70 31.07
CA ALA A 311 31.40 -5.98 30.23
C ALA A 311 30.14 -6.81 29.91
N ILE A 312 28.98 -6.13 29.82
CA ILE A 312 27.68 -6.74 29.50
C ILE A 312 27.71 -7.38 28.10
N LEU A 313 28.20 -6.66 27.10
CA LEU A 313 28.15 -7.10 25.71
C LEU A 313 29.31 -8.04 25.35
N GLN A 314 28.98 -9.22 24.83
CA GLN A 314 29.96 -10.22 24.38
C GLN A 314 29.61 -10.70 22.96
N ASN A 315 30.14 -9.98 21.95
CA ASN A 315 29.77 -10.17 20.54
C ASN A 315 30.03 -11.58 20.00
N ASN A 316 31.11 -12.24 20.43
CA ASN A 316 31.45 -13.59 19.94
C ASN A 316 30.36 -14.62 20.32
N ARG A 317 29.86 -14.54 21.56
CA ARG A 317 28.80 -15.44 22.03
C ARG A 317 27.47 -15.18 21.31
N TRP A 318 27.17 -13.92 21.05
CA TRP A 318 25.97 -13.53 20.31
C TRP A 318 25.98 -14.10 18.88
N ASN A 319 27.10 -13.94 18.15
CA ASN A 319 27.23 -14.44 16.79
C ASN A 319 27.13 -15.98 16.71
N GLU A 320 27.72 -16.69 17.68
CA GLU A 320 27.61 -18.15 17.79
C GLU A 320 26.16 -18.61 17.99
N ILE A 321 25.43 -17.98 18.91
CA ILE A 321 24.02 -18.29 19.17
C ILE A 321 23.17 -18.00 17.94
N LEU A 322 23.36 -16.83 17.31
CA LEU A 322 22.57 -16.41 16.17
C LEU A 322 22.72 -17.38 15.00
N GLY A 323 23.94 -17.77 14.66
CA GLY A 323 24.20 -18.77 13.61
C GLY A 323 23.54 -20.11 13.90
N LYS A 324 23.61 -20.59 15.15
CA LYS A 324 22.92 -21.83 15.56
C LYS A 324 21.40 -21.71 15.46
N MET A 325 20.82 -20.58 15.86
CA MET A 325 19.38 -20.39 15.84
C MET A 325 18.82 -20.28 14.42
N ILE A 326 19.57 -19.68 13.49
CA ILE A 326 19.22 -19.65 12.06
C ILE A 326 19.08 -21.07 11.51
N LEU A 327 20.10 -21.92 11.73
CA LEU A 327 20.09 -23.32 11.27
C LEU A 327 18.96 -24.15 11.90
N GLU A 328 18.68 -23.96 13.19
CA GLU A 328 17.57 -24.66 13.86
C GLU A 328 16.19 -24.13 13.45
N GLY A 329 16.09 -22.83 13.15
CA GLY A 329 14.87 -22.21 12.65
C GLY A 329 14.50 -22.73 11.26
N GLU A 330 15.48 -22.85 10.37
CA GLU A 330 15.30 -23.40 9.02
C GLU A 330 14.74 -24.82 9.06
N LYS A 331 15.28 -25.69 9.93
CA LYS A 331 14.76 -27.07 10.15
C LYS A 331 13.30 -27.11 10.63
N LYS A 332 12.82 -26.01 11.21
CA LYS A 332 11.44 -25.85 11.71
C LYS A 332 10.54 -25.09 10.73
N GLY A 333 11.03 -24.78 9.52
CA GLY A 333 10.29 -24.04 8.51
C GLY A 333 10.20 -22.53 8.77
N LEU A 334 11.07 -21.96 9.60
CA LEU A 334 11.15 -20.52 9.83
C LEU A 334 12.16 -19.88 8.88
N THR A 335 11.86 -18.68 8.39
CA THR A 335 12.78 -17.94 7.51
C THR A 335 13.95 -17.36 8.31
N GLU A 336 15.12 -17.24 7.66
CA GLU A 336 16.30 -16.62 8.27
C GLU A 336 16.02 -15.20 8.79
N GLU A 337 15.32 -14.39 7.99
CA GLU A 337 14.96 -13.02 8.35
C GLU A 337 14.13 -12.96 9.65
N PHE A 338 13.12 -13.83 9.77
CA PHE A 338 12.28 -13.90 10.96
C PHE A 338 13.09 -14.27 12.21
N VAL A 339 13.89 -15.34 12.11
CA VAL A 339 14.74 -15.80 13.22
C VAL A 339 15.71 -14.70 13.66
N LEU A 340 16.33 -14.03 12.69
CA LEU A 340 17.28 -12.96 12.95
C LEU A 340 16.63 -11.77 13.66
N ARG A 341 15.46 -11.32 13.21
CA ARG A 341 14.72 -10.22 13.87
C ARG A 341 14.28 -10.60 15.28
N MET A 342 13.70 -11.79 15.44
CA MET A 342 13.22 -12.29 16.72
C MET A 342 14.35 -12.40 17.75
N PHE A 343 15.45 -13.07 17.42
CA PHE A 343 16.54 -13.28 18.38
C PHE A 343 17.31 -11.98 18.69
N LYS A 344 17.40 -11.04 17.74
CA LYS A 344 17.94 -9.70 18.02
C LYS A 344 17.12 -8.96 19.08
N ALA A 345 15.79 -8.96 18.94
CA ALA A 345 14.90 -8.35 19.93
C ALA A 345 15.04 -9.02 21.31
N ILE A 346 15.06 -10.36 21.35
CA ILE A 346 15.28 -11.12 22.59
C ILE A 346 16.63 -10.79 23.22
N HIS A 347 17.70 -10.64 22.42
CA HIS A 347 19.02 -10.29 22.92
C HIS A 347 19.07 -8.87 23.49
N GLN A 348 18.45 -7.91 22.81
CA GLN A 348 18.34 -6.53 23.27
C GLN A 348 17.62 -6.45 24.63
N GLU A 349 16.52 -7.19 24.80
CA GLU A 349 15.81 -7.27 26.08
C GLU A 349 16.73 -7.80 27.21
N SER A 350 17.56 -8.80 26.90
CA SER A 350 18.52 -9.36 27.87
C SER A 350 19.63 -8.40 28.28
N ILE A 351 20.03 -7.51 27.36
CA ILE A 351 21.01 -6.46 27.66
C ILE A 351 20.35 -5.44 28.61
N GLY A 352 19.13 -4.99 28.32
CA GLY A 352 18.40 -4.06 29.17
C GLY A 352 18.18 -4.58 30.59
N HIS A 353 17.94 -5.89 30.74
CA HIS A 353 17.90 -6.56 32.04
C HIS A 353 19.25 -6.49 32.79
N GLN A 354 20.36 -6.85 32.13
CA GLN A 354 21.70 -6.78 32.73
C GLN A 354 22.11 -5.34 33.09
N GLU A 355 21.76 -4.36 32.25
CA GLU A 355 22.04 -2.94 32.53
C GLU A 355 21.33 -2.45 33.80
N LYS A 356 20.09 -2.88 34.05
CA LYS A 356 19.38 -2.59 35.30
C LYS A 356 20.14 -3.14 36.52
N ILE A 357 20.69 -4.35 36.42
CA ILE A 357 21.49 -4.96 37.51
C ILE A 357 22.82 -4.22 37.72
N PHE A 358 23.49 -3.79 36.65
CA PHE A 358 24.73 -3.03 36.74
C PHE A 358 24.53 -1.66 37.40
N ASN A 359 23.39 -1.01 37.12
CA ASN A 359 23.06 0.34 37.59
C ASN A 359 22.31 0.37 38.93
N ALA A 360 21.81 -0.76 39.42
CA ALA A 360 21.25 -0.91 40.76
C ALA A 360 22.36 -1.00 41.82
#